data_AF-A0AAV8YSD0-F1
#
_entry.id   AF-A0AAV8YSD0-F1
#
_cell.length_a   1.000
_cell.length_b   1.000
_cell.length_c   1.000
_cell.angle_alpha   90.00
_cell.angle_beta   90.00
_cell.angle_gamma   90.00
#
_symmetry.space_group_name_H-M   'P 1'
#
loop_
_entity.id
_entity.type
_entity.pdbx_description
1 polymer ?
#
loop_
_entity_poly.entity_id
_entity_poly.type
_entity_poly.pdbx_seq_one_letter_code
_entity_poly.pdbx_strand_id
1 'polypeptide(L)'
;MLSVGRSLKEHGCSFLHVTCKVHALHLVAETIRNFSRSRRININISTQCPGVSEPPQPIVTRWGTWLEAAFYYAKYFTQIKSVLLQFNPKEAAAIKEIQMTFHNSSLERDLKTIHDNYIGLHAAITRFEDTALPLAQSLQIVDDVNTLLQTISDSINENVREKCDRVLKTNPDFITLRQIYDGVSTVPFSECRDLFNYACITSVDVEQSFSKYKHIFSSRRTSVLDTTVETYLMVQK
;
A
#
# COMPACT_ATOMS: atom_id res chain seq x y z
N MET A 1 -7.11 12.10 -9.24
CA MET A 1 -7.90 11.15 -10.05
C MET A 1 -9.37 11.51 -10.07
N LEU A 2 -10.10 11.53 -8.95
CA LEU A 2 -11.57 11.77 -8.95
C LEU A 2 -12.03 13.07 -9.65
N SER A 3 -11.26 14.15 -9.57
CA SER A 3 -11.56 15.41 -10.30
C SER A 3 -11.59 15.23 -11.81
N VAL A 4 -10.64 14.45 -12.35
CA VAL A 4 -10.53 14.20 -13.79
C VAL A 4 -11.73 13.41 -14.30
N GLY A 5 -12.13 12.33 -13.62
CA GLY A 5 -13.30 11.57 -14.04
C GLY A 5 -14.61 12.36 -13.94
N ARG A 6 -14.74 13.25 -12.95
CA ARG A 6 -15.88 14.19 -12.90
C ARG A 6 -15.89 15.10 -14.12
N SER A 7 -14.75 15.70 -14.45
CA SER A 7 -14.64 16.56 -15.62
C SER A 7 -14.97 15.83 -16.92
N LEU A 8 -14.50 14.59 -17.12
CA LEU A 8 -14.83 13.81 -18.31
C LEU A 8 -16.33 13.50 -18.43
N LYS A 9 -17.00 13.24 -17.30
CA LYS A 9 -18.47 13.07 -17.26
C LYS A 9 -19.21 14.34 -17.64
N GLU A 10 -18.73 15.50 -17.18
CA GLU A 10 -19.29 16.81 -17.57
C GLU A 10 -19.18 17.07 -19.09
N HIS A 11 -18.19 16.45 -19.76
CA HIS A 11 -18.02 16.49 -21.22
C HIS A 11 -18.81 15.38 -21.96
N GLY A 12 -19.77 14.73 -21.29
CA GLY A 12 -20.69 13.77 -21.92
C GLY A 12 -20.18 12.33 -22.01
N CYS A 13 -19.03 12.01 -21.40
CA CYS A 13 -18.56 10.63 -21.35
C CYS A 13 -19.36 9.81 -20.32
N SER A 14 -19.84 8.63 -20.73
CA SER A 14 -20.61 7.72 -19.87
C SER A 14 -19.75 6.55 -19.38
N PHE A 15 -19.35 6.58 -18.10
CA PHE A 15 -18.59 5.50 -17.46
C PHE A 15 -18.67 5.58 -15.93
N LEU A 16 -18.26 4.51 -15.24
CA LEU A 16 -18.01 4.50 -13.79
C LEU A 16 -16.52 4.71 -13.53
N HIS A 17 -16.16 5.74 -12.78
CA HIS A 17 -14.77 6.04 -12.45
C HIS A 17 -14.38 5.48 -11.08
N VAL A 18 -13.97 4.21 -11.06
CA VAL A 18 -13.46 3.58 -9.83
C VAL A 18 -11.96 3.84 -9.70
N THR A 19 -11.57 4.42 -8.56
CA THR A 19 -10.17 4.63 -8.18
C THR A 19 -9.59 3.35 -7.59
N CYS A 20 -8.31 3.11 -7.85
CA CYS A 20 -7.59 1.94 -7.36
C CYS A 20 -7.77 1.68 -5.86
N LYS A 21 -8.26 0.49 -5.51
CA LYS A 21 -8.43 0.09 -4.12
C LYS A 21 -7.13 -0.30 -3.45
N VAL A 22 -6.15 -0.80 -4.19
CA VAL A 22 -4.80 -1.05 -3.67
C VAL A 22 -4.17 0.25 -3.18
N HIS A 23 -4.29 1.32 -3.97
CA HIS A 23 -3.83 2.65 -3.58
C HIS A 23 -4.51 3.14 -2.30
N ALA A 24 -5.81 2.92 -2.19
CA ALA A 24 -6.55 3.27 -0.98
C ALA A 24 -6.00 2.51 0.24
N LEU A 25 -5.72 1.21 0.11
CA LEU A 25 -5.13 0.41 1.19
C LEU A 25 -3.68 0.82 1.50
N HIS A 26 -2.89 1.21 0.50
CA HIS A 26 -1.55 1.78 0.69
C HIS A 26 -1.60 3.09 1.51
N LEU A 27 -2.59 3.96 1.28
CA LEU A 27 -2.80 5.16 2.10
C LEU A 27 -3.23 4.84 3.54
N VAL A 28 -3.91 3.71 3.76
CA VAL A 28 -4.23 3.19 5.09
C VAL A 28 -2.95 2.69 5.76
N ALA A 29 -2.12 1.92 5.05
CA ALA A 29 -0.81 1.47 5.53
C ALA A 29 0.12 2.64 5.90
N GLU A 30 0.15 3.70 5.10
CA GLU A 30 0.90 4.92 5.41
C GLU A 30 0.38 5.60 6.70
N THR A 31 -0.91 5.54 6.97
CA THR A 31 -1.49 6.10 8.19
C THR A 31 -1.01 5.33 9.42
N ILE A 32 -0.98 4.00 9.36
CA ILE A 32 -0.38 3.18 10.42
C ILE A 32 1.09 3.56 10.63
N ARG A 33 1.87 3.72 9.55
CA ARG A 33 3.26 4.20 9.63
C ARG A 33 3.31 5.51 10.38
N ASN A 34 2.43 6.45 10.03
CA ASN A 34 2.41 7.75 10.66
C ASN A 34 2.09 7.64 12.18
N PHE A 35 1.12 6.85 12.60
CA PHE A 35 0.84 6.81 14.04
C PHE A 35 1.78 5.86 14.82
N SER A 36 2.62 5.08 14.13
CA SER A 36 3.64 4.24 14.75
C SER A 36 4.84 5.04 15.29
N ARG A 37 5.39 4.61 16.43
CA ARG A 37 6.69 5.11 16.95
C ARG A 37 7.87 4.46 16.23
N SER A 38 7.64 3.34 15.54
CA SER A 38 8.61 2.56 14.77
C SER A 38 8.89 3.12 13.36
N ARG A 39 8.38 4.32 13.02
CA ARG A 39 8.59 5.04 11.73
C ARG A 39 10.03 5.06 11.20
N ARG A 40 11.02 4.90 12.06
CA ARG A 40 12.45 5.17 11.82
C ARG A 40 13.33 3.92 11.71
N ILE A 41 12.78 2.71 11.77
CA ILE A 41 13.60 1.51 11.61
C ILE A 41 13.88 1.27 10.12
N ASN A 42 15.01 1.78 9.62
CA ASN A 42 15.55 1.44 8.31
C ASN A 42 17.00 1.01 8.51
N ILE A 43 17.21 -0.28 8.73
CA ILE A 43 18.51 -0.84 9.14
C ILE A 43 18.93 -1.89 8.13
N ASN A 44 20.05 -1.63 7.45
CA ASN A 44 20.71 -2.65 6.65
C ASN A 44 21.70 -3.43 7.55
N ILE A 45 21.39 -4.70 7.82
CA ILE A 45 22.17 -5.60 8.71
C ILE A 45 22.70 -6.84 7.97
N SER A 46 22.63 -6.81 6.64
CA SER A 46 22.86 -7.91 5.69
C SER A 46 24.13 -8.73 5.91
N THR A 47 25.19 -8.14 6.47
CA THR A 47 26.50 -8.78 6.52
C THR A 47 26.84 -9.48 7.85
N GLN A 48 26.02 -9.36 8.90
CA GLN A 48 26.43 -9.79 10.26
C GLN A 48 25.44 -10.69 11.02
N CYS A 49 24.34 -11.15 10.38
CA CYS A 49 23.39 -12.08 10.99
C CYS A 49 23.38 -13.44 10.25
N PRO A 50 24.18 -14.44 10.66
CA PRO A 50 24.12 -15.77 10.05
C PRO A 50 22.72 -16.39 10.22
N GLY A 51 22.07 -16.75 9.11
CA GLY A 51 20.77 -17.42 9.12
C GLY A 51 19.54 -16.51 9.18
N VAL A 52 19.69 -15.19 9.12
CA VAL A 52 18.58 -14.24 8.97
C VAL A 52 18.64 -13.61 7.57
N SER A 53 17.56 -13.72 6.79
CA SER A 53 17.45 -13.09 5.46
C SER A 53 17.55 -11.58 5.57
N GLU A 54 17.97 -10.87 4.52
CA GLU A 54 17.97 -9.41 4.54
C GLU A 54 16.57 -8.84 4.83
N PRO A 55 16.46 -7.70 5.56
CA PRO A 55 15.20 -7.01 5.68
C PRO A 55 14.71 -6.62 4.27
N PRO A 56 13.39 -6.72 3.99
CA PRO A 56 12.85 -6.29 2.73
C PRO A 56 13.16 -4.80 2.53
N GLN A 57 13.77 -4.45 1.40
CA GLN A 57 14.05 -3.05 1.11
C GLN A 57 12.72 -2.32 0.86
N PRO A 58 12.45 -1.21 1.57
CA PRO A 58 11.23 -0.44 1.31
C PRO A 58 11.24 0.06 -0.14
N ILE A 59 10.31 -0.43 -0.95
CA ILE A 59 10.13 0.08 -2.30
C ILE A 59 9.40 1.41 -2.15
N VAL A 60 10.06 2.52 -2.50
CA VAL A 60 9.54 3.90 -2.31
C VAL A 60 8.13 4.10 -2.86
N THR A 61 7.77 3.33 -3.89
CA THR A 61 6.48 3.39 -4.60
C THR A 61 5.42 2.41 -4.07
N ARG A 62 5.76 1.49 -3.16
CA ARG A 62 4.81 0.55 -2.54
C ARG A 62 4.72 0.84 -1.05
N TRP A 63 3.82 1.73 -0.64
CA TRP A 63 3.66 2.14 0.76
C TRP A 63 3.18 1.03 1.70
N GLY A 64 2.95 -0.19 1.22
CA GLY A 64 2.73 -1.41 2.01
C GLY A 64 4.03 -2.11 2.43
N THR A 65 5.14 -1.90 1.72
CA THR A 65 6.42 -2.60 2.01
C THR A 65 7.03 -2.25 3.35
N TRP A 66 6.68 -1.11 3.97
CA TRP A 66 7.15 -0.81 5.32
C TRP A 66 6.47 -1.71 6.37
N LEU A 67 5.23 -2.18 6.13
CA LEU A 67 4.57 -3.16 7.02
C LEU A 67 5.37 -4.46 7.01
N GLU A 68 5.78 -4.92 5.83
CA GLU A 68 6.65 -6.08 5.67
C GLU A 68 7.97 -5.93 6.44
N ALA A 69 8.60 -4.75 6.36
CA ALA A 69 9.78 -4.44 7.16
C ALA A 69 9.48 -4.47 8.68
N ALA A 70 8.38 -3.87 9.12
CA ALA A 70 7.97 -3.90 10.52
C ALA A 70 7.74 -5.33 11.03
N PHE A 71 7.12 -6.18 10.21
CA PHE A 71 6.88 -7.60 10.50
C PHE A 71 8.18 -8.38 10.59
N TYR A 72 9.11 -8.12 9.66
CA TYR A 72 10.46 -8.69 9.69
C TYR A 72 11.18 -8.32 11.00
N TYR A 73 11.17 -7.04 11.40
CA TYR A 73 11.80 -6.61 12.64
C TYR A 73 11.09 -7.16 13.89
N ALA A 74 9.76 -7.33 13.85
CA ALA A 74 9.03 -7.99 14.92
C ALA A 74 9.46 -9.46 15.07
N LYS A 75 9.60 -10.17 13.95
CA LYS A 75 9.97 -11.59 13.91
C LYS A 75 11.40 -11.84 14.39
N TYR A 76 12.34 -10.99 13.99
CA TYR A 76 13.77 -11.19 14.25
C TYR A 76 14.35 -10.23 15.30
N PHE A 77 13.48 -9.64 16.14
CA PHE A 77 13.88 -8.55 17.05
C PHE A 77 15.07 -8.92 17.93
N THR A 78 15.03 -10.10 18.57
CA THR A 78 16.08 -10.56 19.49
C THR A 78 17.40 -10.84 18.78
N GLN A 79 17.38 -11.51 17.60
CA GLN A 79 18.60 -11.78 16.84
C GLN A 79 19.25 -10.48 16.37
N ILE A 80 18.43 -9.57 15.82
CA ILE A 80 18.89 -8.27 15.34
C ILE A 80 19.47 -7.45 16.49
N LYS A 81 18.78 -7.40 17.64
CA LYS A 81 19.27 -6.71 18.84
C LYS A 81 20.62 -7.26 19.28
N SER A 82 20.79 -8.58 19.32
CA SER A 82 22.06 -9.21 19.71
C SER A 82 23.22 -8.79 18.82
N VAL A 83 23.02 -8.78 17.50
CA VAL A 83 24.06 -8.35 16.54
C VAL A 83 24.33 -6.85 16.65
N LEU A 84 23.28 -6.02 16.78
CA LEU A 84 23.43 -4.57 16.94
C LEU A 84 24.26 -4.21 18.19
N LEU A 85 24.18 -4.99 19.26
CA LEU A 85 24.96 -4.78 20.49
C LEU A 85 26.45 -5.13 20.36
N GLN A 86 26.87 -5.85 19.32
CA GLN A 86 28.27 -6.18 19.08
C GLN A 86 29.06 -5.02 18.45
N PHE A 87 28.37 -4.09 17.78
CA PHE A 87 29.01 -2.93 17.17
C PHE A 87 29.48 -1.91 18.21
N ASN A 88 30.61 -1.28 17.92
CA ASN A 88 31.14 -0.22 18.77
C ASN A 88 30.35 1.10 18.55
N PRO A 89 29.68 1.65 19.59
CA PRO A 89 28.89 2.88 19.46
C PRO A 89 29.72 4.13 19.12
N LYS A 90 31.05 4.05 19.20
CA LYS A 90 31.96 5.17 18.86
C LYS A 90 32.32 5.23 17.38
N GLU A 91 32.09 4.16 16.61
CA GLU A 91 32.48 4.09 15.19
C GLU A 91 31.57 4.94 14.30
N ALA A 92 30.28 5.05 14.64
CA ALA A 92 29.36 5.90 13.92
C ALA A 92 28.19 6.36 14.80
N ALA A 93 27.74 7.60 14.60
CA ALA A 93 26.54 8.13 15.27
C ALA A 93 25.30 7.26 15.02
N ALA A 94 25.18 6.72 13.79
CA ALA A 94 24.08 5.82 13.42
C ALA A 94 24.04 4.55 14.27
N ILE A 95 25.19 3.95 14.61
CA ILE A 95 25.27 2.77 15.48
C ILE A 95 24.78 3.11 16.88
N LYS A 96 25.20 4.26 17.42
CA LYS A 96 24.75 4.70 18.75
C LYS A 96 23.23 4.92 18.78
N GLU A 97 22.67 5.60 17.78
CA GLU A 97 21.22 5.87 17.68
C GLU A 97 20.39 4.60 17.59
N ILE A 98 20.86 3.62 16.83
CA ILE A 98 20.16 2.36 16.62
C ILE A 98 20.15 1.49 17.85
N GLN A 99 21.28 1.44 18.57
CA GLN A 99 21.39 0.72 19.83
C GLN A 99 20.45 1.33 20.87
N MET A 100 20.39 2.65 20.99
CA MET A 100 19.42 3.33 21.88
C MET A 100 17.98 2.97 21.52
N THR A 101 17.67 2.91 20.22
CA THR A 101 16.35 2.55 19.72
C THR A 101 15.97 1.10 20.10
N PHE A 102 16.88 0.13 19.94
CA PHE A 102 16.64 -1.29 20.29
C PHE A 102 16.74 -1.60 21.80
N HIS A 103 17.32 -0.71 22.61
CA HIS A 103 17.25 -0.79 24.06
C HIS A 103 15.88 -0.38 24.61
N ASN A 104 15.10 0.41 23.87
CA ASN A 104 13.77 0.81 24.29
C ASN A 104 12.82 -0.41 24.29
N SER A 105 12.38 -0.83 25.47
CA SER A 105 11.48 -1.97 25.66
C SER A 105 10.11 -1.80 25.01
N SER A 106 9.69 -0.57 24.70
CA SER A 106 8.43 -0.33 23.99
C SER A 106 8.51 -0.69 22.51
N LEU A 107 9.69 -0.68 21.88
CA LEU A 107 9.82 -0.89 20.44
C LEU A 107 9.41 -2.30 20.00
N GLU A 108 9.86 -3.32 20.72
CA GLU A 108 9.55 -4.72 20.42
C GLU A 108 8.04 -4.97 20.50
N ARG A 109 7.41 -4.45 21.56
CA ARG A 109 5.98 -4.52 21.75
C ARG A 109 5.23 -3.77 20.65
N ASP A 110 5.65 -2.57 20.30
CA ASP A 110 5.02 -1.77 19.25
C ASP A 110 5.10 -2.48 17.88
N LEU A 111 6.25 -3.09 17.55
CA LEU A 111 6.41 -3.88 16.33
C LEU A 111 5.53 -5.14 16.33
N LYS A 112 5.43 -5.83 17.46
CA LYS A 112 4.55 -6.98 17.62
C LYS A 112 3.07 -6.59 17.46
N THR A 113 2.64 -5.50 18.08
CA THR A 113 1.28 -4.96 17.91
C THR A 113 1.00 -4.64 16.45
N ILE A 114 1.94 -4.00 15.73
CA ILE A 114 1.77 -3.69 14.30
C ILE A 114 1.63 -4.98 13.49
N HIS A 115 2.46 -5.98 13.76
CA HIS A 115 2.36 -7.29 13.12
C HIS A 115 1.00 -7.94 13.33
N ASP A 116 0.63 -8.14 14.60
CA ASP A 116 -0.56 -8.91 14.97
C ASP A 116 -1.85 -8.23 14.47
N ASN A 117 -1.90 -6.89 14.49
CA ASN A 117 -3.08 -6.13 14.09
C ASN A 117 -3.19 -5.95 12.57
N TYR A 118 -2.07 -5.79 11.84
CA TYR A 118 -2.13 -5.34 10.44
C TYR A 118 -1.61 -6.35 9.41
N ILE A 119 -1.27 -7.59 9.82
CA ILE A 119 -0.89 -8.65 8.88
C ILE A 119 -1.99 -8.94 7.84
N GLY A 120 -3.27 -8.87 8.24
CA GLY A 120 -4.40 -9.06 7.32
C GLY A 120 -4.53 -7.94 6.28
N LEU A 121 -4.24 -6.69 6.66
CA LEU A 121 -4.19 -5.57 5.71
C LEU A 121 -3.07 -5.75 4.69
N HIS A 122 -1.88 -6.16 5.14
CA HIS A 122 -0.77 -6.45 4.23
C HIS A 122 -1.12 -7.56 3.25
N ALA A 123 -1.71 -8.68 3.73
CA ALA A 123 -2.14 -9.77 2.88
C ALA A 123 -3.17 -9.32 1.82
N ALA A 124 -4.10 -8.43 2.18
CA ALA A 124 -5.06 -7.85 1.23
C ALA A 124 -4.38 -7.00 0.14
N ILE A 125 -3.39 -6.19 0.52
CA ILE A 125 -2.58 -5.41 -0.44
C ILE A 125 -1.87 -6.35 -1.41
N THR A 126 -1.14 -7.35 -0.90
CA THR A 126 -0.40 -8.32 -1.72
C THR A 126 -1.33 -9.05 -2.69
N ARG A 127 -2.49 -9.53 -2.22
CA ARG A 127 -3.48 -10.19 -3.09
C ARG A 127 -3.92 -9.29 -4.24
N PHE A 128 -4.22 -8.02 -3.95
CA PHE A 128 -4.60 -7.09 -5.00
C PHE A 128 -3.47 -6.74 -5.97
N GLU A 129 -2.20 -6.83 -5.55
CA GLU A 129 -1.03 -6.58 -6.39
C GLU A 129 -0.69 -7.76 -7.30
N ASP A 130 -0.91 -8.99 -6.83
CA ASP A 130 -0.40 -10.20 -7.50
C ASP A 130 -1.45 -10.94 -8.34
N THR A 131 -2.74 -10.62 -8.21
CA THR A 131 -3.80 -11.37 -8.87
C THR A 131 -4.81 -10.52 -9.63
N ALA A 132 -5.15 -10.97 -10.84
CA ALA A 132 -6.34 -10.51 -11.54
C ALA A 132 -7.57 -11.17 -10.90
N LEU A 133 -8.32 -10.41 -10.10
CA LEU A 133 -9.43 -10.91 -9.31
C LEU A 133 -10.78 -10.57 -9.97
N PRO A 134 -11.75 -11.50 -9.96
CA PRO A 134 -13.14 -11.16 -10.24
C PRO A 134 -13.65 -10.07 -9.28
N LEU A 135 -14.66 -9.32 -9.70
CA LEU A 135 -15.24 -8.23 -8.91
C LEU A 135 -15.73 -8.75 -7.54
N ALA A 136 -16.37 -9.92 -7.51
CA ALA A 136 -16.83 -10.57 -6.28
C ALA A 136 -15.72 -10.72 -5.23
N GLN A 137 -14.58 -11.29 -5.65
CA GLN A 137 -13.44 -11.50 -4.76
C GLN A 137 -12.80 -10.18 -4.35
N SER A 138 -12.75 -9.22 -5.27
CA SER A 138 -12.23 -7.88 -4.99
C SER A 138 -13.06 -7.12 -3.96
N LEU A 139 -14.39 -7.19 -4.04
CA LEU A 139 -15.30 -6.61 -3.05
C LEU A 139 -15.16 -7.31 -1.70
N GLN A 140 -15.04 -8.64 -1.68
CA GLN A 140 -14.81 -9.40 -0.46
C GLN A 140 -13.53 -8.96 0.26
N ILE A 141 -12.42 -8.75 -0.45
CA ILE A 141 -11.18 -8.27 0.17
C ILE A 141 -11.38 -6.90 0.84
N VAL A 142 -12.14 -5.99 0.21
CA VAL A 142 -12.45 -4.68 0.81
C VAL A 142 -13.27 -4.86 2.09
N ASP A 143 -14.23 -5.77 2.09
CA ASP A 143 -15.09 -6.05 3.24
C ASP A 143 -14.33 -6.73 4.39
N ASP A 144 -13.42 -7.65 4.05
CA ASP A 144 -12.54 -8.33 5.00
C ASP A 144 -11.61 -7.32 5.70
N VAL A 145 -11.01 -6.40 4.94
CA VAL A 145 -10.17 -5.33 5.51
C VAL A 145 -10.99 -4.42 6.42
N ASN A 146 -12.20 -4.04 6.00
CA ASN A 146 -13.05 -3.20 6.84
C ASN A 146 -13.39 -3.91 8.16
N THR A 147 -13.81 -5.18 8.08
CA THR A 147 -14.10 -6.03 9.24
C THR A 147 -12.89 -6.14 10.17
N LEU A 148 -11.70 -6.44 9.63
CA LEU A 148 -10.44 -6.50 10.38
C LEU A 148 -10.22 -5.22 11.17
N LEU A 149 -10.31 -4.05 10.53
CA LEU A 149 -10.08 -2.78 11.20
C LEU A 149 -11.12 -2.46 12.28
N GLN A 150 -12.36 -2.96 12.17
CA GLN A 150 -13.36 -2.81 13.24
C GLN A 150 -13.03 -3.67 14.48
N THR A 151 -12.34 -4.81 14.32
CA THR A 151 -11.98 -5.69 15.45
C THR A 151 -10.79 -5.21 16.27
N ILE A 152 -9.94 -4.36 15.69
CA ILE A 152 -8.69 -3.91 16.32
C ILE A 152 -8.98 -2.78 17.33
N SER A 153 -8.65 -3.05 18.59
CA SER A 153 -8.74 -2.07 19.69
C SER A 153 -7.35 -1.57 20.07
N ASP A 154 -6.79 -0.66 19.27
CA ASP A 154 -5.56 0.07 19.60
C ASP A 154 -5.70 1.57 19.28
N SER A 155 -4.87 2.41 19.90
CA SER A 155 -4.95 3.88 19.76
C SER A 155 -4.54 4.40 18.37
N ILE A 156 -3.74 3.63 17.63
CA ILE A 156 -3.38 3.94 16.25
C ILE A 156 -4.60 3.70 15.35
N ASN A 157 -5.34 2.63 15.62
CA ASN A 157 -6.38 2.11 14.75
C ASN A 157 -7.61 3.03 14.66
N GLU A 158 -7.86 3.88 15.65
CA GLU A 158 -8.89 4.94 15.55
C GLU A 158 -8.67 5.81 14.30
N ASN A 159 -7.44 6.32 14.13
CA ASN A 159 -7.07 7.13 12.97
C ASN A 159 -7.04 6.31 11.66
N VAL A 160 -6.70 5.02 11.76
CA VAL A 160 -6.63 4.10 10.61
C VAL A 160 -8.03 3.78 10.09
N ARG A 161 -9.00 3.52 10.97
CA ARG A 161 -10.42 3.32 10.62
C ARG A 161 -10.99 4.54 9.91
N GLU A 162 -10.81 5.72 10.50
CA GLU A 162 -11.26 6.99 9.89
C GLU A 162 -10.63 7.21 8.51
N LYS A 163 -9.33 6.91 8.37
CA LYS A 163 -8.66 6.97 7.07
C LYS A 163 -9.30 6.00 6.08
N CYS A 164 -9.47 4.73 6.47
CA CYS A 164 -10.03 3.67 5.63
C CYS A 164 -11.44 4.05 5.14
N ASP A 165 -12.31 4.44 6.06
CA ASP A 165 -13.66 4.91 5.77
C ASP A 165 -13.65 6.04 4.75
N ARG A 166 -12.82 7.06 4.99
CA ARG A 166 -12.70 8.21 4.09
C ARG A 166 -12.24 7.76 2.70
N VAL A 167 -11.16 7.02 2.58
CA VAL A 167 -10.61 6.65 1.24
C VAL A 167 -11.54 5.71 0.46
N LEU A 168 -12.30 4.85 1.14
CA LEU A 168 -13.26 3.95 0.49
C LEU A 168 -14.55 4.66 0.09
N LYS A 169 -15.09 5.57 0.93
CA LYS A 169 -16.35 6.29 0.70
C LYS A 169 -16.22 7.50 -0.23
N THR A 170 -15.02 8.03 -0.44
CA THR A 170 -14.81 9.24 -1.28
C THR A 170 -15.12 8.99 -2.76
N ASN A 171 -15.21 7.73 -3.21
CA ASN A 171 -15.53 7.39 -4.59
C ASN A 171 -17.01 6.96 -4.74
N PRO A 172 -17.91 7.84 -5.25
CA PRO A 172 -19.33 7.50 -5.41
C PRO A 172 -19.56 6.40 -6.45
N ASP A 173 -18.77 6.36 -7.52
CA ASP A 173 -18.92 5.35 -8.57
C ASP A 173 -18.56 3.94 -8.09
N PHE A 174 -17.71 3.81 -7.08
CA PHE A 174 -17.46 2.53 -6.42
C PHE A 174 -18.69 2.03 -5.66
N ILE A 175 -19.44 2.95 -5.02
CA ILE A 175 -20.70 2.62 -4.35
C ILE A 175 -21.72 2.17 -5.39
N THR A 176 -21.84 2.89 -6.51
CA THR A 176 -22.70 2.50 -7.63
C THR A 176 -22.30 1.15 -8.21
N LEU A 177 -21.01 0.87 -8.42
CA LEU A 177 -20.54 -0.42 -8.90
C LEU A 177 -20.94 -1.56 -7.95
N ARG A 178 -20.81 -1.35 -6.63
CA ARG A 178 -21.28 -2.32 -5.63
C ARG A 178 -22.78 -2.55 -5.73
N GLN A 179 -23.58 -1.49 -5.84
CA GLN A 179 -25.04 -1.60 -6.01
C GLN A 179 -25.44 -2.34 -7.30
N ILE A 180 -24.70 -2.16 -8.40
CA ILE A 180 -24.90 -2.92 -9.65
C ILE A 180 -24.58 -4.39 -9.41
N TYR A 181 -23.44 -4.67 -8.77
CA TYR A 181 -23.04 -6.03 -8.42
C TYR A 181 -24.08 -6.73 -7.53
N ASP A 182 -24.65 -6.02 -6.55
CA ASP A 182 -25.69 -6.53 -5.65
C ASP A 182 -27.08 -6.63 -6.32
N GLY A 183 -27.26 -6.07 -7.52
CA GLY A 183 -28.52 -6.08 -8.25
C GLY A 183 -29.57 -5.09 -7.73
N VAL A 184 -29.16 -4.08 -6.95
CA VAL A 184 -30.05 -3.08 -6.34
C VAL A 184 -29.99 -1.70 -7.01
N SER A 185 -29.07 -1.50 -7.96
CA SER A 185 -28.91 -0.22 -8.64
C SER A 185 -29.96 0.00 -9.73
N THR A 186 -30.42 1.25 -9.90
CA THR A 186 -31.37 1.67 -10.94
C THR A 186 -30.71 2.46 -12.08
N VAL A 187 -29.38 2.53 -12.10
CA VAL A 187 -28.65 3.25 -13.15
C VAL A 187 -28.67 2.47 -14.47
N PRO A 188 -28.52 3.13 -15.64
CA PRO A 188 -28.50 2.43 -16.93
C PRO A 188 -27.47 1.30 -17.03
N PHE A 189 -26.34 1.43 -16.33
CA PHE A 189 -25.31 0.38 -16.28
C PHE A 189 -25.77 -0.93 -15.63
N SER A 190 -26.88 -0.95 -14.89
CA SER A 190 -27.43 -2.15 -14.25
C SER A 190 -27.82 -3.23 -15.27
N GLU A 191 -28.21 -2.86 -16.49
CA GLU A 191 -28.54 -3.80 -17.57
C GLU A 191 -27.30 -4.60 -18.01
N CYS A 192 -26.11 -4.06 -17.77
CA CYS A 192 -24.82 -4.66 -18.12
C CYS A 192 -24.14 -5.35 -16.92
N ARG A 193 -24.88 -5.73 -15.88
CA ARG A 193 -24.33 -6.33 -14.64
C ARG A 193 -23.33 -7.46 -14.91
N ASP A 194 -23.66 -8.35 -15.84
CA ASP A 194 -22.81 -9.52 -16.15
C ASP A 194 -21.45 -9.13 -16.74
N LEU A 195 -21.36 -7.96 -17.40
CA LEU A 195 -20.10 -7.43 -17.92
C LEU A 195 -19.16 -6.94 -16.80
N PHE A 196 -19.70 -6.62 -15.62
CA PHE A 196 -18.91 -6.17 -14.48
C PHE A 196 -18.33 -7.29 -13.62
N ASN A 197 -18.63 -8.56 -13.90
CA ASN A 197 -18.12 -9.71 -13.13
C ASN A 197 -16.59 -9.75 -13.01
N TYR A 198 -15.89 -9.16 -14.00
CA TYR A 198 -14.43 -9.05 -14.05
C TYR A 198 -13.94 -7.59 -14.05
N ALA A 199 -14.78 -6.64 -13.62
CA ALA A 199 -14.39 -5.24 -13.54
C ALA A 199 -13.23 -5.06 -12.57
N CYS A 200 -12.10 -4.58 -13.09
CA CYS A 200 -10.92 -4.35 -12.29
C CYS A 200 -11.09 -3.10 -11.43
N ILE A 201 -11.01 -3.24 -10.10
CA ILE A 201 -11.02 -2.12 -9.16
C ILE A 201 -9.61 -1.75 -8.67
N THR A 202 -8.59 -2.37 -9.27
CA THR A 202 -7.18 -2.11 -9.05
C THR A 202 -6.56 -1.54 -10.33
N SER A 203 -5.54 -0.70 -10.21
CA SER A 203 -4.80 -0.16 -11.36
C SER A 203 -3.31 -0.19 -11.10
N VAL A 204 -2.82 -1.34 -10.61
CA VAL A 204 -1.43 -1.53 -10.16
C VAL A 204 -0.47 -1.25 -11.31
N ASP A 205 -0.76 -1.72 -12.52
CA ASP A 205 0.06 -1.49 -13.71
C ASP A 205 0.15 0.00 -14.09
N VAL A 206 -0.96 0.73 -13.93
CA VAL A 206 -1.03 2.17 -14.16
C VAL A 206 -0.19 2.91 -13.11
N GLU A 207 -0.27 2.50 -11.84
CA GLU A 207 0.52 3.09 -10.76
C GLU A 207 2.02 2.85 -10.91
N GLN A 208 2.42 1.64 -11.33
CA GLN A 208 3.81 1.35 -11.66
C GLN A 208 4.29 2.21 -12.84
N SER A 209 3.43 2.41 -13.83
CA SER A 209 3.73 3.23 -15.01
C SER A 209 3.88 4.71 -14.67
N PHE A 210 3.13 5.28 -13.71
CA PHE A 210 3.29 6.68 -13.30
C PHE A 210 4.69 7.01 -12.79
N SER A 211 5.34 6.09 -12.09
CA SER A 211 6.73 6.28 -11.65
C SER A 211 7.69 6.34 -12.82
N LYS A 212 7.51 5.47 -13.82
CA LYS A 212 8.27 5.51 -15.08
C LYS A 212 8.00 6.83 -15.84
N TYR A 213 6.74 7.23 -15.95
CA TYR A 213 6.32 8.46 -16.62
C TYR A 213 6.88 9.71 -15.93
N LYS A 214 6.96 9.74 -14.60
CA LYS A 214 7.59 10.85 -13.87
C LYS A 214 9.05 11.04 -14.27
N HIS A 215 9.78 9.97 -14.54
CA HIS A 215 11.16 10.03 -15.04
C HIS A 215 11.23 10.35 -16.55
N ILE A 216 10.23 9.95 -17.33
CA ILE A 216 10.13 10.27 -18.76
C ILE A 216 9.84 11.76 -18.96
N PHE A 217 8.83 12.30 -18.27
CA PHE A 217 8.36 13.68 -18.41
C PHE A 217 8.99 14.64 -17.39
N SER A 218 10.11 14.28 -16.76
CA SER A 218 10.76 15.17 -15.80
C SER A 218 11.30 16.41 -16.52
N SER A 219 11.19 17.58 -15.89
CA SER A 219 11.76 18.84 -16.40
C SER A 219 13.29 18.83 -16.54
N ARG A 220 13.97 17.81 -15.97
CA ARG A 220 15.42 17.59 -16.11
C ARG A 220 15.79 16.89 -17.43
N ARG A 221 14.81 16.36 -18.17
CA ARG A 221 15.03 15.72 -19.46
C ARG A 221 14.91 16.80 -20.54
N THR A 222 15.99 17.02 -21.28
CA THR A 222 16.12 18.16 -22.21
C THR A 222 15.70 17.85 -23.64
N SER A 223 15.47 16.57 -23.98
CA SER A 223 14.86 16.18 -25.24
C SER A 223 14.14 14.83 -25.12
N VAL A 224 13.03 14.71 -25.86
CA VAL A 224 12.28 13.47 -26.04
C VAL A 224 12.15 13.30 -27.56
N LEU A 225 12.92 12.38 -28.14
CA LEU A 225 12.87 12.05 -29.56
C LEU A 225 11.76 11.02 -29.81
N ASP A 226 11.14 11.03 -30.99
CA ASP A 226 10.04 10.09 -31.34
C ASP A 226 10.45 8.62 -31.14
N THR A 227 11.67 8.25 -31.53
CA THR A 227 12.25 6.91 -31.32
C THR A 227 12.37 6.52 -29.85
N THR A 228 12.57 7.50 -28.97
CA THR A 228 12.68 7.31 -27.52
C THR A 228 11.29 7.12 -26.90
N VAL A 229 10.26 7.81 -27.41
CA VAL A 229 8.86 7.62 -27.01
C VAL A 229 8.36 6.24 -27.38
N GLU A 230 8.60 5.80 -28.62
CA GLU A 230 8.22 4.45 -29.07
C GLU A 230 8.88 3.38 -28.20
N THR A 231 10.17 3.52 -27.90
CA THR A 231 10.88 2.60 -27.00
C THR A 231 10.23 2.52 -25.61
N TYR A 232 9.81 3.65 -25.04
CA TYR A 232 9.15 3.65 -23.73
C TYR A 232 7.73 3.08 -23.75
N LEU A 233 6.99 3.28 -24.84
CA LEU A 233 5.64 2.73 -25.00
C LEU A 233 5.66 1.21 -25.25
N MET A 234 6.69 0.69 -25.93
CA MET A 234 6.83 -0.75 -26.18
C MET A 234 7.28 -1.59 -24.97
N VAL A 235 7.82 -0.94 -23.92
CA VAL A 235 8.26 -1.62 -22.67
C VAL A 235 7.12 -1.81 -21.66
N GLN A 236 5.88 -1.48 -22.02
CA GLN A 236 4.68 -1.72 -21.19
C GLN A 236 4.07 -3.12 -21.42
N LYS A 237 4.90 -4.17 -21.33
CA LYS A 237 4.42 -5.56 -21.17
C LYS A 237 4.48 -5.99 -19.73
#